data_AF-A0A3N5NLS3-F1
#
_entry.id   AF-A0A3N5NLS3-F1
#
_cell.length_a   1.000
_cell.length_b   1.000
_cell.length_c   1.000
_cell.angle_alpha   90.00
_cell.angle_beta   90.00
_cell.angle_gamma   90.00
#
_symmetry.space_group_name_H-M   'P 1'
#
loop_
_entity.id
_entity.type
_entity.pdbx_description
1 polymer ?
#
loop_
_entity_poly.entity_id
_entity_poly.type
_entity_poly.pdbx_seq_one_letter_code
_entity_poly.pdbx_strand_id
1 'polypeptide(L)'
;QLIEYLIDFANASKVPVVATAHMVGEFIKRGYQPAAFMNAMEIGQRVVDPEWMGLDGKGHPDLVLLVGLPYYVESLMLSGMKHFAPDLKTMTLDNLFHVHASWSFPNATLEEWAANLKVMTSKFENNGGN
;
A
#
# COMPACT_ATOMS: atom_id res chain seq x y z
N GLN A 1 8.40 -13.12 7.59
CA GLN A 1 9.28 -12.77 6.46
C GLN A 1 8.68 -11.71 5.54
N LEU A 2 7.76 -12.00 4.60
CA LEU A 2 7.26 -10.95 3.68
C LEU A 2 6.62 -9.75 4.40
N ILE A 3 5.77 -10.02 5.40
CA ILE A 3 5.13 -8.98 6.22
C ILE A 3 6.13 -8.14 7.04
N GLU A 4 7.30 -8.70 7.41
CA GLU A 4 8.32 -7.94 8.15
C GLU A 4 8.89 -6.83 7.27
N TYR A 5 9.17 -7.11 5.99
CA TYR A 5 9.63 -6.06 5.07
C TYR A 5 8.59 -4.94 4.88
N LEU A 6 7.30 -5.26 4.89
CA LEU A 6 6.23 -4.27 4.84
C LEU A 6 6.12 -3.46 6.13
N ILE A 7 6.33 -4.09 7.29
CA ILE A 7 6.39 -3.41 8.59
C ILE A 7 7.59 -2.47 8.64
N ASP A 8 8.76 -2.91 8.20
CA ASP A 8 9.98 -2.09 8.15
C ASP A 8 9.77 -0.87 7.24
N PHE A 9 9.22 -1.10 6.05
CA PHE A 9 8.86 -0.03 5.11
C PHE A 9 7.88 0.97 5.72
N ALA A 10 6.80 0.49 6.36
CA ALA A 10 5.80 1.35 6.98
C ALA A 10 6.38 2.16 8.14
N ASN A 11 7.23 1.55 8.97
CA ASN A 11 7.92 2.22 10.06
C ASN A 11 8.89 3.30 9.56
N ALA A 12 9.60 3.07 8.46
CA ALA A 12 10.53 4.02 7.89
C ALA A 12 9.81 5.17 7.17
N SER A 13 8.81 4.86 6.34
CA SER A 13 8.09 5.84 5.51
C SER A 13 7.03 6.65 6.28
N LYS A 14 6.60 6.16 7.44
CA LYS A 14 5.50 6.74 8.24
C LYS A 14 4.15 6.80 7.51
N VAL A 15 4.00 6.06 6.40
CA VAL A 15 2.74 5.96 5.67
C VAL A 15 1.73 5.18 6.52
N PRO A 16 0.49 5.68 6.71
CA PRO A 16 -0.53 4.97 7.47
C PRO A 16 -0.92 3.66 6.76
N VAL A 17 -0.89 2.56 7.50
CA VAL A 17 -1.23 1.23 6.96
C VAL A 17 -2.68 0.90 7.29
N VAL A 18 -3.44 0.55 6.25
CA VAL A 18 -4.75 -0.09 6.38
C VAL A 18 -4.57 -1.59 6.21
N ALA A 19 -4.75 -2.36 7.28
CA ALA A 19 -4.71 -3.81 7.19
C ALA A 19 -6.06 -4.35 6.69
N THR A 20 -6.02 -5.26 5.71
CA THR A 20 -7.23 -5.87 5.13
C THR A 20 -7.39 -7.34 5.54
N ALA A 21 -8.64 -7.77 5.72
CA ALA A 21 -9.00 -9.16 6.03
C ALA A 21 -8.20 -9.78 7.19
N HIS A 22 -7.71 -11.01 7.04
CA HIS A 22 -7.02 -11.75 8.10
C HIS A 22 -5.63 -11.17 8.45
N MET A 23 -5.09 -10.24 7.65
CA MET A 23 -3.75 -9.69 7.85
C MET A 23 -3.61 -8.82 9.11
N VAL A 24 -4.71 -8.26 9.62
CA VAL A 24 -4.69 -7.47 10.87
C VAL A 24 -4.10 -8.25 12.04
N GLY A 25 -4.44 -9.53 12.16
CA GLY A 25 -3.89 -10.39 13.21
C GLY A 25 -2.39 -10.64 13.02
N GLU A 26 -1.93 -10.74 11.78
CA GLU A 26 -0.51 -10.96 11.49
C GLU A 26 0.36 -9.74 11.76
N PHE A 27 -0.16 -8.52 11.56
CA PHE A 27 0.50 -7.28 11.97
C PHE A 27 0.59 -7.18 13.50
N ILE A 28 -0.53 -7.39 14.21
CA ILE A 28 -0.59 -7.29 15.67
C ILE A 28 0.36 -8.30 16.34
N LYS A 29 0.39 -9.56 15.86
CA LYS A 29 1.31 -10.60 16.37
C LYS A 29 2.78 -10.19 16.27
N ARG A 30 3.13 -9.27 15.38
CA ARG A 30 4.49 -8.77 15.15
C ARG A 30 4.74 -7.41 15.80
N GLY A 31 3.82 -6.94 16.65
CA GLY A 31 3.96 -5.69 17.38
C GLY A 31 3.71 -4.43 16.54
N TYR A 32 3.12 -4.57 15.35
CA TYR A 32 2.75 -3.44 14.51
C TYR A 32 1.25 -3.17 14.61
N GLN A 33 0.88 -1.92 14.90
CA GLN A 33 -0.51 -1.48 14.97
C GLN A 33 -0.88 -0.74 13.67
N PRO A 34 -1.73 -1.32 12.80
CA PRO A 34 -2.24 -0.62 11.63
C PRO A 34 -3.05 0.61 12.05
N ALA A 35 -3.04 1.65 11.19
CA ALA A 35 -3.81 2.88 11.39
C ALA A 35 -5.32 2.62 11.34
N ALA A 36 -5.73 1.67 10.50
CA ALA A 36 -7.12 1.19 10.46
C ALA A 36 -7.19 -0.26 9.99
N PHE A 37 -8.35 -0.86 10.25
CA PHE A 37 -8.73 -2.18 9.75
C PHE A 37 -10.04 -2.04 8.97
N MET A 38 -10.02 -2.47 7.71
CA MET A 38 -11.21 -2.48 6.84
C MET A 38 -10.99 -3.48 5.71
N ASN A 39 -12.08 -3.95 5.10
CA ASN A 39 -11.92 -4.87 3.96
C ASN A 39 -11.39 -4.11 2.72
N ALA A 40 -10.78 -4.84 1.78
CA ALA A 40 -10.13 -4.24 0.61
C ALA A 40 -11.11 -3.43 -0.27
N MET A 41 -12.34 -3.90 -0.43
CA MET A 41 -13.36 -3.19 -1.22
C MET A 41 -13.83 -1.91 -0.53
N GLU A 42 -13.90 -1.91 0.80
CA GLU A 42 -14.33 -0.77 1.61
C GLU A 42 -13.30 0.36 1.56
N ILE A 43 -12.00 0.07 1.74
CA ILE A 43 -10.96 1.08 1.53
C ILE A 43 -10.91 1.53 0.07
N GLY A 44 -11.09 0.60 -0.88
CA GLY A 44 -11.13 0.90 -2.31
C GLY A 44 -12.23 1.90 -2.68
N GLN A 45 -13.43 1.75 -2.09
CA GLN A 45 -14.52 2.70 -2.28
C GLN A 45 -14.23 4.06 -1.64
N ARG A 46 -13.66 4.07 -0.43
CA ARG A 46 -13.31 5.31 0.27
C ARG A 46 -12.29 6.15 -0.49
N VAL A 47 -11.22 5.54 -1.00
CA VAL A 47 -10.19 6.30 -1.74
C VAL A 47 -10.69 6.83 -3.09
N VAL A 48 -11.77 6.24 -3.64
CA VAL A 48 -12.40 6.75 -4.86
C VAL A 48 -13.33 7.93 -4.60
N ASP A 49 -13.87 8.05 -3.38
CA ASP A 49 -14.74 9.15 -2.99
C ASP A 49 -13.93 10.44 -2.78
N PRO A 50 -14.11 11.48 -3.62
CA PRO A 50 -13.37 12.73 -3.49
C PRO A 50 -13.75 13.54 -2.24
N GLU A 51 -14.88 13.25 -1.60
CA GLU A 51 -15.29 13.89 -0.33
C GLU A 51 -14.69 13.19 0.89
N TRP A 52 -14.04 12.03 0.72
CA TRP A 52 -13.44 11.32 1.83
C TRP A 52 -12.19 12.01 2.36
N MET A 53 -12.25 12.43 3.64
CA MET A 53 -11.19 13.20 4.31
C MET A 53 -10.01 12.36 4.82
N GLY A 54 -9.84 11.14 4.30
CA GLY A 54 -8.76 10.25 4.73
C GLY A 54 -8.98 9.64 6.11
N LEU A 55 -7.97 8.89 6.59
CA LEU A 55 -8.04 8.16 7.87
C LEU A 55 -8.00 9.09 9.09
N ASP A 56 -7.33 10.24 8.96
CA ASP A 56 -7.13 11.21 10.04
C ASP A 56 -8.04 12.45 9.92
N GLY A 57 -8.90 12.48 8.90
CA GLY A 57 -9.82 13.59 8.64
C GLY A 57 -9.15 14.85 8.09
N LYS A 58 -7.87 14.79 7.68
CA LYS A 58 -7.11 15.97 7.24
C LYS A 58 -7.05 16.17 5.73
N GLY A 59 -7.58 15.24 4.95
CA GLY A 59 -7.66 15.39 3.50
C GLY A 59 -7.71 14.06 2.77
N HIS A 60 -8.20 14.13 1.53
CA HIS A 60 -8.17 13.00 0.61
C HIS A 60 -6.72 12.63 0.25
N PRO A 61 -6.35 11.35 0.18
CA PRO A 61 -5.00 10.94 -0.18
C PRO A 61 -4.65 11.30 -1.62
N ASP A 62 -3.44 11.81 -1.85
CA ASP A 62 -2.89 12.03 -3.19
C ASP A 62 -2.23 10.76 -3.77
N LEU A 63 -1.83 9.82 -2.92
CA LEU A 63 -1.20 8.55 -3.26
C LEU A 63 -1.77 7.39 -2.43
N VAL A 64 -2.10 6.29 -3.09
CA VAL A 64 -2.40 4.99 -2.46
C VAL A 64 -1.39 3.95 -2.91
N LEU A 65 -0.79 3.25 -1.94
CA LEU A 65 0.10 2.11 -2.17
C LEU A 65 -0.67 0.81 -1.90
N LEU A 66 -0.65 -0.12 -2.85
CA LEU A 66 -1.26 -1.44 -2.71
C LEU A 66 -0.17 -2.52 -2.74
N VAL A 67 -0.38 -3.57 -1.93
CA VAL A 67 0.54 -4.70 -1.84
C VAL A 67 -0.15 -5.91 -1.22
N GLY A 68 0.12 -7.09 -1.77
CA GLY A 68 -0.21 -8.39 -1.18
C GLY A 68 -1.67 -8.80 -1.32
N LEU A 69 -2.46 -8.15 -2.17
CA LEU A 69 -3.80 -8.60 -2.52
C LEU A 69 -3.74 -9.67 -3.62
N PRO A 70 -4.75 -10.54 -3.76
CA PRO A 70 -4.85 -11.40 -4.93
C PRO A 70 -4.87 -10.55 -6.21
N TYR A 71 -4.02 -10.90 -7.18
CA TYR A 71 -3.76 -10.07 -8.37
C TYR A 71 -5.03 -9.54 -9.05
N TYR A 72 -6.04 -10.40 -9.25
CA TYR A 72 -7.28 -10.01 -9.92
C TYR A 72 -8.12 -9.01 -9.09
N VAL A 73 -8.09 -9.12 -7.76
CA VAL A 73 -8.80 -8.21 -6.85
C VAL A 73 -8.15 -6.84 -6.93
N GLU A 74 -6.83 -6.79 -6.82
CA GLU A 74 -6.08 -5.55 -6.89
C GLU A 74 -6.21 -4.88 -8.26
N SER A 75 -6.11 -5.66 -9.34
CA SER A 75 -6.29 -5.15 -10.71
C SER A 75 -7.67 -4.52 -10.92
N LEU A 76 -8.73 -5.14 -10.37
CA LEU A 76 -10.09 -4.58 -10.41
C LEU A 76 -10.20 -3.29 -9.60
N MET A 77 -9.63 -3.26 -8.39
CA MET A 77 -9.60 -2.06 -7.55
C MET A 77 -8.87 -0.91 -8.24
N LEU A 78 -7.68 -1.17 -8.80
CA LEU A 78 -6.88 -0.20 -9.54
C LEU A 78 -7.61 0.31 -10.79
N SER A 79 -8.34 -0.55 -11.50
CA SER A 79 -9.17 -0.14 -12.63
C SER A 79 -10.23 0.86 -12.18
N GLY A 80 -10.91 0.59 -11.06
CA GLY A 80 -11.85 1.53 -10.44
C GLY A 80 -11.19 2.86 -10.09
N MET A 81 -10.07 2.84 -9.38
CA MET A 81 -9.32 4.05 -9.01
C MET A 81 -8.90 4.86 -10.23
N LYS A 82 -8.36 4.21 -11.27
CA LYS A 82 -7.92 4.86 -12.51
C LYS A 82 -9.05 5.62 -13.22
N HIS A 83 -10.27 5.09 -13.21
CA HIS A 83 -11.40 5.65 -13.95
C HIS A 83 -12.27 6.60 -13.13
N PHE A 84 -12.34 6.41 -11.81
CA PHE A 84 -13.25 7.16 -10.94
C PHE A 84 -12.54 8.10 -9.97
N ALA A 85 -11.20 8.06 -9.88
CA ALA A 85 -10.39 8.97 -9.07
C ALA A 85 -9.14 9.44 -9.87
N PRO A 86 -9.32 10.25 -10.93
CA PRO A 86 -8.23 10.60 -11.85
C PRO A 86 -7.07 11.39 -11.21
N ASP A 87 -7.35 12.10 -10.12
CA ASP A 87 -6.36 12.87 -9.38
C ASP A 87 -5.55 11.99 -8.39
N LEU A 88 -6.08 10.81 -8.03
CA LEU A 88 -5.42 9.87 -7.13
C LEU A 88 -4.30 9.12 -7.86
N LYS A 89 -3.08 9.19 -7.33
CA LYS A 89 -1.98 8.33 -7.79
C LYS A 89 -2.04 6.97 -7.09
N THR A 90 -1.75 5.94 -7.88
CA THR A 90 -1.73 4.56 -7.40
C THR A 90 -0.37 3.94 -7.66
N MET A 91 0.19 3.30 -6.64
CA MET A 91 1.47 2.61 -6.69
C MET A 91 1.26 1.18 -6.20
N THR A 92 1.80 0.19 -6.92
CA THR A 92 1.82 -1.19 -6.41
C THR A 92 3.23 -1.57 -6.04
N LEU A 93 3.34 -2.22 -4.88
CA LEU A 93 4.59 -2.78 -4.38
C LEU A 93 4.56 -4.31 -4.46
N ASP A 94 3.76 -4.91 -5.34
CA ASP A 94 3.74 -6.36 -5.56
C ASP A 94 4.91 -6.85 -6.41
N ASN A 95 5.13 -8.16 -6.41
CA ASN A 95 6.11 -8.80 -7.28
C ASN A 95 5.56 -9.08 -8.70
N LEU A 96 4.33 -8.64 -8.98
CA LEU A 96 3.67 -8.75 -10.29
C LEU A 96 3.26 -7.36 -10.79
N PHE A 97 3.37 -7.16 -12.09
CA PHE A 97 3.10 -5.89 -12.73
C PHE A 97 1.59 -5.62 -12.86
N HIS A 98 1.15 -4.43 -12.43
CA HIS A 98 -0.24 -3.97 -12.50
C HIS A 98 -0.43 -2.85 -13.53
N VAL A 99 -1.06 -3.17 -14.66
CA VAL A 99 -1.31 -2.24 -15.79
C VAL A 99 -2.23 -1.05 -15.47
N HIS A 100 -3.05 -1.18 -14.42
CA HIS A 100 -4.01 -0.15 -14.01
C HIS A 100 -3.42 0.83 -12.99
N ALA A 101 -2.25 0.54 -12.41
CA ALA A 101 -1.58 1.44 -11.50
C ALA A 101 -0.95 2.63 -12.22
N SER A 102 -0.77 3.75 -11.52
CA SER A 102 0.03 4.88 -12.04
C SER A 102 1.51 4.48 -12.12
N TRP A 103 1.96 3.65 -11.18
CA TRP A 103 3.27 3.03 -11.17
C TRP A 103 3.19 1.63 -10.54
N SER A 104 3.99 0.69 -11.02
CA SER A 104 4.04 -0.67 -10.50
C SER A 104 5.47 -1.15 -10.52
N PHE A 105 5.86 -1.95 -9.53
CA PHE A 105 7.04 -2.79 -9.67
C PHE A 105 6.91 -3.70 -10.91
N PRO A 106 8.03 -4.01 -11.59
CA PRO A 106 8.03 -5.01 -12.64
C PRO A 106 7.77 -6.40 -12.05
N ASN A 107 7.43 -7.36 -12.92
CA ASN A 107 7.43 -8.76 -12.54
C ASN A 107 8.81 -9.15 -11.99
N ALA A 108 8.83 -9.72 -10.79
CA ALA A 108 10.06 -10.07 -10.09
C ALA A 108 9.86 -11.36 -9.27
N THR A 109 10.96 -12.05 -9.02
CA THR A 109 11.00 -13.11 -8.00
C THR A 109 10.77 -12.51 -6.61
N LEU A 110 10.38 -13.34 -5.64
CA LEU A 110 10.21 -12.89 -4.25
C LEU A 110 11.52 -12.34 -3.64
N GLU A 111 12.66 -12.86 -4.08
CA GLU A 111 13.98 -12.40 -3.63
C GLU A 111 14.28 -10.99 -4.16
N GLU A 112 14.10 -10.77 -5.46
CA GLU A 112 14.26 -9.46 -6.09
C GLU A 112 13.26 -8.44 -5.53
N TRP A 113 12.01 -8.86 -5.32
CA TRP A 113 10.98 -8.04 -4.68
C TRP A 113 11.42 -7.59 -3.27
N ALA A 114 11.91 -8.52 -2.44
CA ALA A 114 12.39 -8.21 -1.10
C ALA A 114 13.61 -7.28 -1.15
N ALA A 115 14.53 -7.48 -2.10
CA ALA A 115 15.68 -6.61 -2.30
C ALA A 115 15.26 -5.19 -2.69
N ASN A 116 14.31 -5.04 -3.62
CA ASN A 116 13.76 -3.76 -4.04
C ASN A 116 13.10 -3.02 -2.87
N LEU A 117 12.29 -3.72 -2.07
CA LEU A 117 11.61 -3.14 -0.92
C LEU A 117 12.60 -2.70 0.18
N LYS A 118 13.68 -3.47 0.41
CA LYS A 118 14.77 -3.06 1.32
C LYS A 118 15.47 -1.80 0.83
N VAL A 119 15.80 -1.72 -0.45
CA VAL A 119 16.42 -0.53 -1.04
C VAL A 119 15.50 0.68 -0.86
N MET A 120 14.21 0.55 -1.18
CA MET A 120 13.22 1.60 -0.99
C MET A 120 13.12 2.05 0.47
N THR A 121 13.05 1.10 1.41
CA THR A 121 13.02 1.36 2.87
C THR A 121 14.24 2.15 3.33
N SER A 122 15.45 1.75 2.90
CA SER A 122 16.70 2.44 3.27
C SER A 122 16.75 3.90 2.82
N LYS A 123 16.00 4.28 1.77
CA LYS A 123 15.94 5.68 1.32
C LYS A 123 15.17 6.56 2.31
N PHE A 124 14.19 6.03 3.03
CA PHE A 124 13.49 6.79 4.07
C PHE A 124 14.34 6.94 5.33
N GLU A 125 15.09 5.90 5.70
CA GLU A 125 15.98 5.93 6.87
C GLU A 125 17.13 6.93 6.69
N ASN A 126 17.76 6.94 5.51
CA ASN A 126 18.88 7.83 5.21
C ASN A 126 18.46 9.31 5.05
N ASN A 127 17.20 9.57 4.68
CA ASN A 127 16.68 10.93 4.56
C ASN A 127 16.20 11.52 5.89
N GLY A 128 15.96 10.69 6.92
CA GLY A 128 15.62 11.13 8.28
C GLY A 128 16.81 11.61 9.13
N GLY A 129 18.02 11.66 8.54
CA GLY A 129 19.28 12.04 9.20
C GLY A 129 19.85 13.41 8.79
N ASN A 130 19.10 14.24 8.06
CA ASN A 130 19.49 15.63 7.74
C ASN A 130 18.51 16.62 8.36
#